data_AF-A0A4U0VUS6-F1
#
_entry.id   AF-A0A4U0VUS6-F1
#
_cell.length_a   1.000
_cell.length_b   1.000
_cell.length_c   1.000
_cell.angle_alpha   90.00
_cell.angle_beta   90.00
_cell.angle_gamma   90.00
#
_symmetry.space_group_name_H-M   'P 1'
#
loop_
_entity.id
_entity.type
_entity.pdbx_description
1 polymer ?
#
loop_
_entity_poly.entity_id
_entity_poly.type
_entity_poly.pdbx_seq_one_letter_code
_entity_poly.pdbx_strand_id
1 'polypeptide(L)'
;MTASDAFVSDSTHSYNGQCYFVHVDPNLAQLIRDAATVVARVTAKDQGDDDAAAWVDSLVQRAQDALPAAPSPAQDEDSEEEAAPRTIEETPEFKATKRDLVQQLVARLQEGAKLQALADRDFVGFVNSFLSLLLETQADADLTHGIQVLVGAIACRDPKPATTQPALSTRYSTLATIFNALPPSSSLTTLRLQVLRTLVKYAAENDDVAIVKPALDPVQLEQYFAEAGADADETAASLVESLLNNVGGGNGAKAATDPIGTVTLAREILVARLSSSSSAAAASSSSSPVRSKLAATLVALLLASNDVYDFTPYSRVLPISAEATSSLLVETFKKFTDLSSSSSVEQQQADEFASQDELDKAVASTTLFPSSSSSSSESASASSTSAPASASAPRTASAAASAQLLRVDRAHLVKKQNLLRFARLCEDKGVGKSVRYDEIAKRLGLSAKAGGEEEEEEAGEEVETWVIDAIRASLVQGRLSQPTQSFLITRVAPLSFSASSSSSSGSASSSSWQVIQERLEGWKGALDRVTATVEKSLAVSSGAGASQGGARGGRFGAEELVNHQQQQAVEA
;
A
#
# COMPACT_ATOMS: atom_id res chain seq x y z
N MET A 1 7.57 21.43 9.45
CA MET A 1 6.81 20.35 8.78
C MET A 1 7.66 19.11 8.83
N THR A 2 7.14 18.00 9.36
CA THR A 2 7.81 16.72 9.16
C THR A 2 7.65 16.30 7.69
N ALA A 3 8.53 15.46 7.15
CA ALA A 3 8.44 15.05 5.75
C ALA A 3 7.14 14.31 5.42
N SER A 4 6.55 13.61 6.41
CA SER A 4 5.23 12.98 6.30
C SER A 4 4.08 14.01 6.25
N ASP A 5 4.20 15.14 6.95
CA ASP A 5 3.18 16.19 6.94
C ASP A 5 3.08 16.86 5.56
N ALA A 6 4.13 16.79 4.73
CA ALA A 6 4.11 17.37 3.39
C ALA A 6 3.08 16.72 2.45
N PHE A 7 2.63 15.49 2.77
CA PHE A 7 1.57 14.79 2.03
C PHE A 7 0.18 14.97 2.62
N VAL A 8 0.06 15.47 3.85
CA VAL A 8 -1.20 15.56 4.60
C VAL A 8 -1.62 17.01 4.84
N SER A 9 -0.68 17.96 4.86
CA SER A 9 -0.98 19.35 5.22
C SER A 9 -1.84 20.02 4.15
N ASP A 10 -2.94 20.66 4.55
CA ASP A 10 -3.80 21.46 3.66
C ASP A 10 -3.03 22.57 2.91
N SER A 11 -1.88 23.00 3.43
CA SER A 11 -1.00 23.98 2.78
C SER A 11 -0.17 23.42 1.61
N THR A 12 0.03 22.11 1.55
CA THR A 12 0.69 21.40 0.44
C THR A 12 -0.28 20.54 -0.36
N HIS A 13 -1.43 20.20 0.22
CA HIS A 13 -2.53 19.54 -0.45
C HIS A 13 -3.23 20.56 -1.35
N SER A 14 -2.98 20.47 -2.64
CA SER A 14 -3.70 21.28 -3.60
C SER A 14 -5.16 20.81 -3.67
N TYR A 15 -6.10 21.69 -3.29
CA TYR A 15 -7.47 21.55 -3.78
C TYR A 15 -7.41 21.65 -5.31
N ASN A 16 -7.62 20.54 -6.01
CA ASN A 16 -7.58 20.43 -7.48
C ASN A 16 -6.23 20.72 -8.17
N GLY A 17 -5.08 20.40 -7.56
CA GLY A 17 -3.79 20.52 -8.27
C GLY A 17 -3.22 21.94 -8.38
N GLN A 18 -3.88 22.93 -7.76
CA GLN A 18 -3.40 24.31 -7.68
C GLN A 18 -2.70 24.51 -6.34
N CYS A 19 -1.37 24.41 -6.30
CA CYS A 19 -0.62 25.00 -5.19
C CYS A 19 -0.65 26.52 -5.36
N TYR A 20 -1.28 27.24 -4.44
CA TYR A 20 -1.22 28.70 -4.40
C TYR A 20 0.20 29.11 -3.97
N PHE A 21 1.14 29.14 -4.92
CA PHE A 21 2.30 29.99 -4.75
C PHE A 21 1.74 31.41 -4.61
N VAL A 22 2.06 32.08 -3.49
CA VAL A 22 1.77 33.50 -3.38
C VAL A 22 2.50 34.15 -4.56
N HIS A 23 1.74 34.54 -5.58
CA HIS A 23 2.19 35.26 -6.76
C HIS A 23 2.55 36.67 -6.30
N VAL A 24 3.61 36.79 -5.51
CA VAL A 24 4.35 38.05 -5.44
C VAL A 24 5.07 38.04 -6.77
N ASP A 25 4.66 38.84 -7.76
CA ASP A 25 5.37 38.93 -9.05
C ASP A 25 6.78 39.48 -8.77
N PRO A 26 7.80 38.62 -8.63
CA PRO A 26 9.12 39.10 -8.33
C PRO A 26 9.69 39.59 -9.66
N ASN A 27 10.49 40.64 -9.63
CA ASN A 27 11.16 41.11 -10.84
C ASN A 27 11.88 39.92 -11.52
N LEU A 28 11.50 39.58 -12.76
CA LEU A 28 12.06 38.44 -13.49
C LEU A 28 13.59 38.45 -13.48
N ALA A 29 14.20 39.62 -13.62
CA ALA A 29 15.65 39.76 -13.61
C ALA A 29 16.26 39.34 -12.25
N GLN A 30 15.54 39.57 -11.15
CA GLN A 30 15.97 39.16 -9.82
C GLN A 30 15.83 37.65 -9.63
N LEU A 31 14.74 37.04 -10.08
CA LEU A 31 14.57 35.58 -10.05
C LEU A 31 15.64 34.87 -10.86
N ILE A 32 15.90 35.34 -12.08
CA ILE A 32 16.94 34.79 -12.95
C ILE A 32 18.32 34.98 -12.32
N ARG A 33 18.60 36.15 -11.73
CA ARG A 33 19.85 36.39 -11.00
C ARG A 33 20.05 35.39 -9.87
N ASP A 34 19.04 35.23 -9.01
CA ASP A 34 19.13 34.37 -7.83
C ASP A 34 19.29 32.90 -8.24
N ALA A 35 18.50 32.43 -9.22
CA ALA A 35 18.61 31.08 -9.76
C ALA A 35 19.97 30.83 -10.44
N ALA A 36 20.41 31.74 -11.32
CA ALA A 36 21.68 31.62 -12.03
C ALA A 36 22.87 31.62 -11.06
N THR A 37 22.84 32.48 -10.03
CA THR A 37 23.91 32.53 -9.01
C THR A 37 24.04 31.21 -8.27
N VAL A 38 22.91 30.57 -7.92
CA VAL A 38 22.91 29.26 -7.26
C VAL A 38 23.41 28.18 -8.22
N VAL A 39 22.92 28.13 -9.46
CA VAL A 39 23.37 27.15 -10.46
C VAL A 39 24.87 27.27 -10.74
N ALA A 40 25.38 28.49 -10.91
CA ALA A 40 26.79 28.78 -11.09
C ALA A 40 27.63 28.25 -9.91
N ARG A 41 27.25 28.59 -8.67
CA ARG A 41 27.93 28.11 -7.45
C ARG A 41 27.99 26.59 -7.37
N VAL A 42 26.94 25.93 -7.82
CA VAL A 42 26.75 24.48 -7.69
C VAL A 42 27.42 23.69 -8.83
N THR A 43 27.80 24.35 -9.93
CA THR A 43 28.43 23.76 -11.13
C THR A 43 29.93 24.09 -11.26
N ALA A 44 30.42 25.17 -10.63
CA ALA A 44 31.74 25.78 -10.88
C ALA A 44 32.98 25.03 -10.35
N LYS A 45 32.98 23.69 -10.23
CA LYS A 45 34.18 23.01 -9.70
C LYS A 45 35.37 22.95 -10.67
N ASP A 46 35.15 23.16 -11.96
CA ASP A 46 36.19 23.04 -13.01
C ASP A 46 36.32 24.29 -13.94
N GLN A 47 35.48 25.32 -13.77
CA GLN A 47 35.49 26.57 -14.55
C GLN A 47 35.69 27.74 -13.59
N GLY A 48 36.57 28.70 -13.94
CA GLY A 48 36.97 29.78 -13.03
C GLY A 48 35.78 30.64 -12.56
N ASP A 49 35.89 31.20 -11.35
CA ASP A 49 34.85 32.07 -10.75
C ASP A 49 34.48 33.27 -11.65
N ASP A 50 35.43 33.76 -12.45
CA ASP A 50 35.23 34.87 -13.39
C ASP A 50 34.26 34.51 -14.53
N ASP A 51 34.31 33.27 -15.06
CA ASP A 51 33.42 32.80 -16.12
C ASP A 51 31.98 32.63 -15.61
N ALA A 52 31.85 32.19 -14.36
CA ALA A 52 30.56 32.01 -13.69
C ALA A 52 29.86 33.35 -13.46
N ALA A 53 30.57 34.38 -13.00
CA ALA A 53 30.02 35.72 -12.80
C ALA A 53 29.59 36.35 -14.14
N ALA A 54 30.43 36.26 -15.18
CA ALA A 54 30.12 36.79 -16.50
C ALA A 54 28.87 36.15 -17.12
N TRP A 55 28.67 34.83 -16.91
CA TRP A 55 27.47 34.13 -17.35
C TRP A 55 26.21 34.61 -16.62
N VAL A 56 26.27 34.78 -15.30
CA VAL A 56 25.14 35.32 -14.51
C VAL A 56 24.78 36.73 -15.00
N ASP A 57 25.76 37.61 -15.17
CA ASP A 57 25.53 38.98 -15.63
C ASP A 57 24.91 39.02 -17.04
N SER A 58 25.35 38.13 -17.94
CA SER A 58 24.78 38.02 -19.29
C SER A 58 23.29 37.63 -19.27
N LEU A 59 22.90 36.67 -18.43
CA LEU A 59 21.50 36.25 -18.29
C LEU A 59 20.64 37.36 -17.69
N VAL A 60 21.16 38.07 -16.69
CA VAL A 60 20.45 39.16 -16.02
C VAL A 60 20.24 40.34 -16.97
N GLN A 61 21.26 40.72 -17.74
CA GLN A 61 21.15 41.78 -18.73
C GLN A 61 20.07 41.44 -19.76
N ARG A 62 20.08 40.21 -20.27
CA ARG A 62 19.09 39.75 -21.24
C ARG A 62 17.67 39.69 -20.67
N ALA A 63 17.53 39.37 -19.38
CA ALA A 63 16.24 39.44 -18.69
C ALA A 63 15.76 40.90 -18.56
N GLN A 64 16.65 41.85 -18.26
CA GLN A 64 16.33 43.29 -18.16
C GLN A 64 15.93 43.89 -19.51
N ASP A 65 16.67 43.57 -20.57
CA ASP A 65 16.42 44.06 -21.92
C ASP A 65 15.07 43.57 -22.48
N ALA A 66 14.57 42.44 -21.96
CA ALA A 66 13.30 41.88 -22.36
C ALA A 66 12.08 42.57 -21.70
N LEU A 67 12.25 43.30 -20.60
CA LEU A 67 11.10 43.95 -19.95
C LEU A 67 10.44 44.96 -20.90
N PRO A 68 9.09 44.97 -21.00
CA PRO A 68 8.40 45.96 -21.80
C PRO A 68 8.72 47.37 -21.28
N ALA A 69 8.87 48.32 -22.20
CA ALA A 69 9.08 49.72 -21.84
C ALA A 69 7.99 50.18 -20.87
N ALA A 70 8.39 50.79 -19.76
CA ALA A 70 7.45 51.28 -18.75
C ALA A 70 6.36 52.12 -19.43
N PRO A 71 5.08 51.95 -19.06
CA PRO A 71 4.01 52.75 -19.64
C PRO A 71 4.37 54.22 -19.43
N SER A 72 4.44 54.97 -20.55
CA SER A 72 4.71 56.41 -20.50
C SER A 72 3.74 57.03 -19.51
N PRO A 73 4.18 57.87 -18.55
CA PRO A 73 3.28 58.47 -17.57
C PRO A 73 2.22 59.24 -18.35
N ALA A 74 1.01 58.70 -18.41
CA ALA A 74 -0.14 59.43 -18.90
C ALA A 74 -0.30 60.62 -17.95
N GLN A 75 -0.18 61.82 -18.50
CA GLN A 75 -0.48 63.07 -17.82
C GLN A 75 -1.98 63.16 -17.60
N ASP A 76 -2.51 62.37 -16.66
CA ASP A 76 -3.85 62.59 -16.11
C ASP A 76 -3.68 62.75 -14.60
N GLU A 77 -3.49 64.02 -14.21
CA GLU A 77 -3.72 64.49 -12.85
C GLU A 77 -5.19 64.20 -12.49
N ASP A 78 -5.43 63.83 -11.23
CA ASP A 78 -6.75 63.67 -10.60
C ASP A 78 -7.51 62.36 -10.81
N SER A 79 -7.07 61.27 -10.15
CA SER A 79 -7.98 60.22 -9.64
C SER A 79 -7.30 59.41 -8.53
N GLU A 80 -7.52 59.79 -7.27
CA GLU A 80 -7.17 59.03 -6.05
C GLU A 80 -8.13 57.82 -5.87
N GLU A 81 -8.11 56.86 -6.79
CA GLU A 81 -8.83 55.60 -6.62
C GLU A 81 -7.84 54.43 -6.59
N GLU A 82 -7.89 53.69 -5.48
CA GLU A 82 -7.10 52.53 -5.10
C GLU A 82 -6.98 51.52 -6.25
N ALA A 83 -5.96 51.72 -7.10
CA ALA A 83 -5.77 50.93 -8.31
C ALA A 83 -5.22 49.55 -7.94
N ALA A 84 -6.07 48.53 -8.11
CA ALA A 84 -5.63 47.13 -8.16
C ALA A 84 -4.43 46.99 -9.14
N PRO A 85 -3.42 46.15 -8.82
CA PRO A 85 -2.23 46.01 -9.64
C PRO A 85 -2.63 45.61 -11.06
N ARG A 86 -2.38 46.51 -12.02
CA ARG A 86 -2.67 46.29 -13.44
C ARG A 86 -1.74 45.19 -13.93
N THR A 87 -2.30 44.01 -14.22
CA THR A 87 -1.60 42.87 -14.82
C THR A 87 -0.94 43.35 -16.11
N ILE A 88 0.40 43.32 -16.16
CA ILE A 88 1.17 43.69 -17.35
C ILE A 88 0.84 42.64 -18.43
N GLU A 89 0.25 43.06 -19.56
CA GLU A 89 0.02 42.14 -20.68
C GLU A 89 1.37 41.69 -21.25
N GLU A 90 1.78 40.46 -20.94
CA GLU A 90 3.03 39.87 -21.41
C GLU A 90 3.03 39.72 -22.94
N THR A 91 3.93 40.43 -23.62
CA THR A 91 4.14 40.29 -25.05
C THR A 91 4.60 38.87 -25.39
N PRO A 92 4.25 38.32 -26.58
CA PRO A 92 4.68 36.96 -26.97
C PRO A 92 6.21 36.84 -27.08
N GLU A 93 6.90 37.93 -27.41
CA GLU A 93 8.36 38.02 -27.48
C GLU A 93 9.02 37.93 -26.09
N PHE A 94 8.42 38.58 -25.08
CA PHE A 94 8.85 38.47 -23.70
C PHE A 94 8.75 37.03 -23.19
N LYS A 95 7.63 36.36 -23.48
CA LYS A 95 7.43 34.93 -23.15
C LYS A 95 8.48 34.02 -23.81
N ALA A 96 8.81 34.29 -25.07
CA ALA A 96 9.83 33.50 -25.79
C ALA A 96 11.23 33.70 -25.18
N THR A 97 11.58 34.93 -24.82
CA THR A 97 12.88 35.23 -24.17
C THR A 97 12.96 34.60 -22.78
N LYS A 98 11.88 34.67 -22.01
CA LYS A 98 11.76 34.03 -20.69
C LYS A 98 11.98 32.52 -20.78
N ARG A 99 11.42 31.85 -21.80
CA ARG A 99 11.64 30.41 -22.08
C ARG A 99 13.09 30.09 -22.38
N ASP A 100 13.74 30.85 -23.25
CA ASP A 100 15.14 30.62 -23.61
C ASP A 100 16.08 30.74 -22.40
N LEU A 101 15.85 31.76 -21.54
CA LEU A 101 16.61 31.92 -20.30
C LEU A 101 16.45 30.71 -19.36
N VAL A 102 15.22 30.23 -19.16
CA VAL A 102 14.97 29.04 -18.33
C VAL A 102 15.57 27.78 -18.94
N GLN A 103 15.53 27.63 -20.27
CA GLN A 103 16.14 26.49 -20.96
C GLN A 103 17.66 26.45 -20.78
N GLN A 104 18.32 27.62 -20.80
CA GLN A 104 19.74 27.73 -20.49
C GLN A 104 20.05 27.34 -19.04
N LEU A 105 19.22 27.76 -18.08
CA LEU A 105 19.37 27.34 -16.68
C LEU A 105 19.23 25.82 -16.51
N VAL A 106 18.23 25.21 -17.17
CA VAL A 106 18.02 23.74 -17.15
C VAL A 106 19.21 23.00 -17.75
N ALA A 107 19.70 23.45 -18.91
CA ALA A 107 20.87 22.84 -19.56
C ALA A 107 22.10 22.88 -18.64
N ARG A 108 22.35 24.03 -18.01
CA ARG A 108 23.47 24.19 -17.07
C ARG A 108 23.31 23.34 -15.80
N LEU A 109 22.07 23.18 -15.31
CA LEU A 109 21.79 22.30 -14.18
C LEU A 109 22.08 20.83 -14.53
N GLN A 110 21.76 20.42 -15.75
CA GLN A 110 21.98 19.07 -16.26
C GLN A 110 23.46 18.69 -16.39
N GLU A 111 24.37 19.65 -16.57
CA GLU A 111 25.82 19.43 -16.72
C GLU A 111 26.51 18.87 -15.45
N GLY A 112 25.79 18.71 -14.34
CA GLY A 112 26.31 18.04 -13.13
C GLY A 112 26.17 18.86 -11.86
N ALA A 113 25.12 19.68 -11.74
CA ALA A 113 24.88 20.51 -10.56
C ALA A 113 24.75 19.65 -9.29
N LYS A 114 25.65 19.90 -8.32
CA LYS A 114 25.61 19.28 -6.99
C LYS A 114 24.75 20.08 -6.00
N LEU A 115 23.43 20.10 -6.18
CA LEU A 115 22.50 20.84 -5.30
C LEU A 115 22.67 20.49 -3.81
N GLN A 116 23.25 19.33 -3.53
CA GLN A 116 23.61 18.84 -2.20
C GLN A 116 24.70 19.66 -1.49
N ALA A 117 25.36 20.60 -2.16
CA ALA A 117 26.30 21.52 -1.52
C ALA A 117 25.60 22.70 -0.83
N LEU A 118 24.30 22.90 -1.08
CA LEU A 118 23.52 24.00 -0.52
C LEU A 118 23.02 23.67 0.90
N ALA A 119 22.94 24.70 1.74
CA ALA A 119 22.26 24.60 3.02
C ALA A 119 20.74 24.41 2.82
N ASP A 120 20.05 23.79 3.78
CA ASP A 120 18.62 23.47 3.70
C ASP A 120 17.74 24.66 3.26
N ARG A 121 17.98 25.83 3.85
CA ARG A 121 17.18 27.03 3.55
C ARG A 121 17.35 27.49 2.09
N ASP A 122 18.60 27.54 1.64
CA ASP A 122 18.92 28.01 0.29
C ASP A 122 18.51 26.96 -0.75
N PHE A 123 18.59 25.68 -0.40
CA PHE A 123 18.10 24.56 -1.22
C PHE A 123 16.59 24.66 -1.45
N VAL A 124 15.78 24.78 -0.40
CA VAL A 124 14.31 24.89 -0.53
C VAL A 124 13.91 26.17 -1.26
N GLY A 125 14.55 27.29 -0.94
CA GLY A 125 14.31 28.57 -1.62
C GLY A 125 14.58 28.49 -3.12
N PHE A 126 15.73 27.90 -3.50
CA PHE A 126 16.08 27.68 -4.90
C PHE A 126 15.08 26.78 -5.61
N VAL A 127 14.74 25.61 -5.04
CA VAL A 127 13.85 24.66 -5.72
C VAL A 127 12.46 25.25 -5.92
N ASN A 128 11.91 25.94 -4.92
CA ASN A 128 10.60 26.57 -5.06
C ASN A 128 10.62 27.68 -6.13
N SER A 129 11.63 28.55 -6.11
CA SER A 129 11.77 29.61 -7.10
C SER A 129 11.94 29.06 -8.52
N PHE A 130 12.78 28.03 -8.67
CA PHE A 130 13.05 27.39 -9.95
C PHE A 130 11.83 26.63 -10.47
N LEU A 131 11.08 25.94 -9.59
CA LEU A 131 9.84 25.27 -9.93
C LEU A 131 8.77 26.27 -10.40
N SER A 132 8.62 27.41 -9.72
CA SER A 132 7.71 28.48 -10.15
C SER A 132 8.09 29.00 -11.54
N LEU A 133 9.39 29.23 -11.80
CA LEU A 133 9.87 29.62 -13.14
C LEU A 133 9.55 28.57 -14.20
N LEU A 134 9.72 27.28 -13.91
CA LEU A 134 9.40 26.20 -14.86
C LEU A 134 7.91 26.15 -15.19
N LEU A 135 7.05 26.16 -14.16
CA LEU A 135 5.59 26.07 -14.32
C LEU A 135 5.00 27.27 -15.07
N GLU A 136 5.59 28.46 -14.91
CA GLU A 136 5.10 29.68 -15.55
C GLU A 136 5.54 29.82 -17.02
N THR A 137 6.71 29.27 -17.37
CA THR A 137 7.36 29.59 -18.65
C THR A 137 7.22 28.52 -19.72
N GLN A 138 7.30 27.24 -19.34
CA GLN A 138 7.51 26.16 -20.28
C GLN A 138 6.21 25.54 -20.77
N ALA A 139 6.22 25.06 -22.01
CA ALA A 139 5.18 24.19 -22.53
C ALA A 139 5.38 22.76 -22.01
N ASP A 140 4.34 21.93 -22.04
CA ASP A 140 4.31 20.59 -21.42
C ASP A 140 5.55 19.71 -21.71
N ALA A 141 6.09 19.74 -22.93
CA ALA A 141 7.24 18.90 -23.32
C ALA A 141 8.55 19.38 -22.68
N ASP A 142 8.83 20.68 -22.72
CA ASP A 142 10.04 21.25 -22.12
C ASP A 142 9.96 21.18 -20.59
N LEU A 143 8.77 21.42 -20.04
CA LEU A 143 8.46 21.34 -18.62
C LEU A 143 8.79 19.95 -18.05
N THR A 144 8.45 18.91 -18.81
CA THR A 144 8.77 17.51 -18.45
C THR A 144 10.27 17.29 -18.30
N HIS A 145 11.08 17.77 -19.25
CA HIS A 145 12.53 17.66 -19.18
C HIS A 145 13.10 18.46 -18.00
N GLY A 146 12.68 19.71 -17.83
CA GLY A 146 13.12 20.57 -16.74
C GLY A 146 12.87 19.98 -15.35
N ILE A 147 11.68 19.42 -15.13
CA ILE A 147 11.34 18.77 -13.85
C ILE A 147 12.13 17.48 -13.66
N GLN A 148 12.35 16.67 -14.70
CA GLN A 148 13.15 15.46 -14.58
C GLN A 148 14.60 15.77 -14.20
N VAL A 149 15.20 16.81 -14.78
CA VAL A 149 16.55 17.28 -14.41
C VAL A 149 16.57 17.74 -12.95
N LEU A 150 15.58 18.53 -12.52
CA LEU A 150 15.47 19.01 -11.14
C LEU A 150 15.32 17.86 -10.13
N VAL A 151 14.38 16.94 -10.38
CA VAL A 151 14.14 15.76 -9.54
C VAL A 151 15.37 14.86 -9.49
N GLY A 152 16.04 14.65 -10.63
CA GLY A 152 17.31 13.93 -10.71
C GLY A 152 18.41 14.57 -9.88
N ALA A 153 18.53 15.91 -9.91
CA ALA A 153 19.51 16.64 -9.12
C ALA A 153 19.24 16.57 -7.60
N ILE A 154 17.95 16.53 -7.19
CA ILE A 154 17.53 16.38 -5.78
C ILE A 154 17.78 14.95 -5.28
N ALA A 155 17.40 13.94 -6.08
CA ALA A 155 17.53 12.52 -5.75
C ALA A 155 18.94 11.96 -5.98
N CYS A 156 19.85 12.75 -6.56
CA CYS A 156 21.24 12.35 -6.78
C CYS A 156 21.92 11.99 -5.45
N ARG A 157 22.77 10.97 -5.47
CA ARG A 157 23.55 10.50 -4.33
C ARG A 157 25.02 10.84 -4.56
N ASP A 158 25.58 11.73 -3.75
CA ASP A 158 27.03 11.99 -3.81
C ASP A 158 27.76 10.88 -3.03
N PRO A 159 28.71 10.14 -3.63
CA PRO A 159 29.43 9.05 -2.95
C PRO A 159 30.32 9.53 -1.79
N LYS A 160 30.57 10.84 -1.70
CA LYS A 160 31.26 11.47 -0.59
C LYS A 160 30.31 12.45 0.11
N PRO A 161 29.93 12.22 1.38
CA PRO A 161 29.08 13.18 2.08
C PRO A 161 29.83 14.51 2.17
N ALA A 162 29.25 15.53 1.54
CA ALA A 162 29.70 16.91 1.76
C ALA A 162 29.39 17.29 3.21
N THR A 163 30.20 18.18 3.79
CA THR A 163 30.03 18.63 5.19
C THR A 163 28.71 19.39 5.42
N THR A 164 28.03 19.79 4.35
CA THR A 164 26.82 20.61 4.33
C THR A 164 25.79 20.05 3.36
N GLN A 165 25.38 18.78 3.53
CA GLN A 165 24.28 18.23 2.75
C GLN A 165 22.92 18.63 3.33
N PRO A 166 21.92 18.97 2.49
CA PRO A 166 20.58 19.21 2.97
C PRO A 166 20.02 17.92 3.57
N ALA A 167 19.31 18.06 4.69
CA ALA A 167 18.75 16.96 5.44
C ALA A 167 17.81 16.12 4.55
N LEU A 168 17.79 14.79 4.77
CA LEU A 168 16.92 13.89 4.00
C LEU A 168 15.45 14.31 4.07
N SER A 169 14.99 14.75 5.25
CA SER A 169 13.64 15.30 5.45
C SER A 169 13.34 16.49 4.53
N THR A 170 14.31 17.39 4.34
CA THR A 170 14.18 18.56 3.46
C THR A 170 14.06 18.13 2.00
N ARG A 171 14.81 17.11 1.59
CA ARG A 171 14.74 16.56 0.22
C ARG A 171 13.38 15.90 -0.02
N TYR A 172 12.89 15.10 0.92
CA TYR A 172 11.56 14.48 0.83
C TYR A 172 10.45 15.54 0.76
N SER A 173 10.48 16.56 1.62
CA SER A 173 9.47 17.63 1.59
C SER A 173 9.51 18.39 0.26
N THR A 174 10.70 18.63 -0.29
CA THR A 174 10.86 19.34 -1.55
C THR A 174 10.35 18.51 -2.74
N LEU A 175 10.63 17.21 -2.78
CA LEU A 175 10.07 16.30 -3.78
C LEU A 175 8.55 16.19 -3.66
N ALA A 176 8.01 16.19 -2.43
CA ALA A 176 6.57 16.21 -2.19
C ALA A 176 5.94 17.52 -2.69
N THR A 177 6.59 18.68 -2.48
CA THR A 177 6.16 19.97 -3.05
C THR A 177 6.10 19.92 -4.56
N ILE A 178 7.13 19.38 -5.22
CA ILE A 178 7.14 19.21 -6.69
C ILE A 178 5.97 18.32 -7.11
N PHE A 179 5.77 17.18 -6.45
CA PHE A 179 4.67 16.27 -6.76
C PHE A 179 3.28 16.92 -6.63
N ASN A 180 3.08 17.74 -5.59
CA ASN A 180 1.80 18.40 -5.31
C ASN A 180 1.55 19.65 -6.17
N ALA A 181 2.61 20.28 -6.68
CA ALA A 181 2.54 21.45 -7.55
C ALA A 181 2.18 21.11 -8.99
N LEU A 182 2.29 19.84 -9.39
CA LEU A 182 1.94 19.41 -10.75
C LEU A 182 0.43 19.27 -10.91
N PRO A 183 -0.18 19.92 -11.92
CA PRO A 183 -1.61 19.84 -12.15
C PRO A 183 -2.01 18.44 -12.67
N PRO A 184 -3.24 17.98 -12.40
CA PRO A 184 -3.77 16.69 -12.86
C PRO A 184 -4.17 16.69 -14.35
N SER A 185 -3.44 17.40 -15.22
CA SER A 185 -3.70 17.39 -16.66
C SER A 185 -3.16 16.10 -17.28
N SER A 186 -3.88 15.55 -18.26
CA SER A 186 -3.57 14.24 -18.88
C SER A 186 -2.13 14.10 -19.40
N SER A 187 -1.45 15.19 -19.80
CA SER A 187 -0.04 15.20 -20.23
C SER A 187 0.95 15.21 -19.06
N LEU A 188 0.60 15.86 -17.94
CA LEU A 188 1.47 16.05 -16.78
C LEU A 188 1.25 15.00 -15.68
N THR A 189 0.16 14.23 -15.74
CA THR A 189 -0.06 13.09 -14.83
C THR A 189 1.05 12.04 -14.94
N THR A 190 1.53 11.73 -16.15
CA THR A 190 2.67 10.81 -16.35
C THR A 190 3.92 11.32 -15.66
N LEU A 191 4.18 12.63 -15.74
CA LEU A 191 5.30 13.27 -15.04
C LEU A 191 5.11 13.22 -13.53
N ARG A 192 3.92 13.51 -13.03
CA ARG A 192 3.58 13.40 -11.60
C ARG A 192 3.83 12.00 -11.05
N LEU A 193 3.43 10.95 -11.80
CA LEU A 193 3.75 9.57 -11.45
C LEU A 193 5.25 9.27 -11.51
N GLN A 194 5.99 9.86 -12.44
CA GLN A 194 7.45 9.72 -12.49
C GLN A 194 8.15 10.35 -11.27
N VAL A 195 7.65 11.50 -10.80
CA VAL A 195 8.12 12.10 -9.54
C VAL A 195 7.81 11.18 -8.36
N LEU A 196 6.60 10.61 -8.28
CA LEU A 196 6.23 9.65 -7.25
C LEU A 196 7.12 8.40 -7.27
N ARG A 197 7.39 7.83 -8.45
CA ARG A 197 8.34 6.70 -8.61
C ARG A 197 9.71 7.04 -8.04
N THR A 198 10.23 8.23 -8.36
CA THR A 198 11.54 8.68 -7.87
C THR A 198 11.53 8.87 -6.36
N LEU A 199 10.45 9.43 -5.82
CA LEU A 199 10.27 9.65 -4.38
C LEU A 199 10.22 8.32 -3.62
N VAL A 200 9.44 7.35 -4.09
CA VAL A 200 9.34 6.01 -3.49
C VAL A 200 10.67 5.26 -3.59
N LYS A 201 11.34 5.31 -4.75
CA LYS A 201 12.66 4.73 -4.92
C LYS A 201 13.66 5.34 -3.94
N TYR A 202 13.69 6.66 -3.82
CA TYR A 202 14.59 7.36 -2.91
C TYR A 202 14.27 7.08 -1.44
N ALA A 203 12.99 6.94 -1.07
CA ALA A 203 12.61 6.53 0.28
C ALA A 203 12.99 5.08 0.59
N ALA A 204 12.78 4.17 -0.36
CA ALA A 204 13.14 2.78 -0.23
C ALA A 204 14.67 2.59 -0.11
N GLU A 205 15.47 3.34 -0.87
CA GLU A 205 16.94 3.30 -0.79
C GLU A 205 17.52 3.80 0.55
N ASN A 206 16.75 4.57 1.33
CA ASN A 206 17.17 5.10 2.63
C ASN A 206 16.41 4.45 3.81
N ASP A 207 15.67 3.37 3.58
CA ASP A 207 14.82 2.68 4.58
C ASP A 207 13.73 3.57 5.24
N ASP A 208 13.33 4.66 4.58
CA ASP A 208 12.39 5.68 5.09
C ASP A 208 11.01 5.62 4.42
N VAL A 209 10.55 4.42 4.06
CA VAL A 209 9.28 4.18 3.33
C VAL A 209 8.06 4.74 4.07
N ALA A 210 8.12 4.84 5.41
CA ALA A 210 7.04 5.39 6.24
C ALA A 210 6.66 6.83 5.85
N ILE A 211 7.61 7.62 5.34
CA ILE A 211 7.38 9.01 4.93
C ILE A 211 6.45 9.09 3.72
N VAL A 212 6.51 8.10 2.83
CA VAL A 212 5.79 8.09 1.54
C VAL A 212 4.45 7.38 1.64
N LYS A 213 4.20 6.64 2.72
CA LYS A 213 2.97 5.89 2.93
C LYS A 213 1.69 6.72 2.71
N PRO A 214 1.58 7.99 3.17
CA PRO A 214 0.38 8.79 2.91
C PRO A 214 0.14 9.08 1.42
N ALA A 215 1.21 9.24 0.63
CA ALA A 215 1.13 9.45 -0.82
C ALA A 215 0.76 8.16 -1.59
N LEU A 216 0.91 7.01 -0.92
CA LEU A 216 0.59 5.69 -1.44
C LEU A 216 -0.74 5.16 -0.88
N ASP A 217 -1.60 6.06 -0.39
CA ASP A 217 -2.95 5.69 0.00
C ASP A 217 -3.71 5.06 -1.19
N PRO A 218 -4.31 3.87 -1.04
CA PRO A 218 -4.94 3.14 -2.15
C PRO A 218 -5.98 3.97 -2.91
N VAL A 219 -6.74 4.81 -2.21
CA VAL A 219 -7.82 5.61 -2.80
C VAL A 219 -7.24 6.71 -3.70
N GLN A 220 -6.21 7.42 -3.22
CA GLN A 220 -5.54 8.45 -4.02
C GLN A 220 -4.78 7.85 -5.20
N LEU A 221 -4.13 6.71 -4.98
CA LEU A 221 -3.43 5.99 -6.04
C LEU A 221 -4.36 5.56 -7.16
N GLU A 222 -5.55 5.02 -6.85
CA GLU A 222 -6.54 4.66 -7.86
C GLU A 222 -6.92 5.86 -8.74
N GLN A 223 -7.07 7.04 -8.13
CA GLN A 223 -7.30 8.28 -8.88
C GLN A 223 -6.12 8.60 -9.80
N TYR A 224 -4.88 8.56 -9.31
CA TYR A 224 -3.70 8.84 -10.14
C TYR A 224 -3.53 7.84 -11.28
N PHE A 225 -3.86 6.57 -11.06
CA PHE A 225 -3.81 5.54 -12.09
C PHE A 225 -4.94 5.68 -13.12
N ALA A 226 -6.14 6.09 -12.69
CA ALA A 226 -7.24 6.40 -13.59
C ALA A 226 -6.89 7.56 -14.53
N GLU A 227 -6.20 8.58 -14.01
CA GLU A 227 -5.74 9.75 -14.78
C GLU A 227 -4.59 9.39 -15.76
N ALA A 228 -3.73 8.44 -15.40
CA ALA A 228 -2.54 8.08 -16.20
C ALA A 228 -2.78 7.09 -17.35
N GLY A 229 -3.90 6.36 -17.34
CA GLY A 229 -4.25 5.42 -18.41
C GLY A 229 -3.22 4.30 -18.61
N ALA A 230 -2.53 4.28 -19.76
CA ALA A 230 -1.70 3.16 -20.21
C ALA A 230 -0.43 2.93 -19.36
N ASP A 231 0.19 3.98 -18.82
CA ASP A 231 1.44 3.88 -18.04
C ASP A 231 1.22 3.42 -16.59
N ALA A 232 -0.03 3.26 -16.18
CA ALA A 232 -0.37 2.96 -14.81
C ALA A 232 0.11 1.56 -14.37
N ASP A 233 0.12 0.57 -15.26
CA ASP A 233 0.57 -0.81 -14.95
C ASP A 233 2.10 -0.84 -14.76
N GLU A 234 2.85 -0.16 -15.63
CA GLU A 234 4.31 -0.04 -15.52
C GLU A 234 4.72 0.77 -14.28
N THR A 235 3.93 1.80 -13.94
CA THR A 235 4.15 2.58 -12.71
C THR A 235 4.03 1.70 -11.48
N ALA A 236 2.97 0.91 -11.39
CA ALA A 236 2.75 0.02 -10.27
C ALA A 236 3.86 -1.03 -10.15
N ALA A 237 4.30 -1.60 -11.29
CA ALA A 237 5.42 -2.53 -11.31
C ALA A 237 6.70 -1.89 -10.75
N SER A 238 7.05 -0.69 -11.24
CA SER A 238 8.25 0.04 -10.78
C SER A 238 8.19 0.42 -9.29
N LEU A 239 7.01 0.82 -8.79
CA LEU A 239 6.80 1.12 -7.37
C LEU A 239 6.99 -0.12 -6.50
N VAL A 240 6.35 -1.24 -6.87
CA VAL A 240 6.46 -2.51 -6.15
C VAL A 240 7.89 -3.05 -6.19
N GLU A 241 8.57 -2.96 -7.33
CA GLU A 241 9.99 -3.30 -7.47
C GLU A 241 10.87 -2.47 -6.54
N SER A 242 10.67 -1.15 -6.51
CA SER A 242 11.46 -0.25 -5.67
C SER A 242 11.26 -0.52 -4.18
N LEU A 243 10.02 -0.82 -3.77
CA LEU A 243 9.70 -1.19 -2.40
C LEU A 243 10.35 -2.53 -2.03
N LEU A 244 10.13 -3.59 -2.81
CA LEU A 244 10.61 -4.94 -2.46
C LEU A 244 12.13 -5.10 -2.62
N ASN A 245 12.79 -4.34 -3.51
CA ASN A 245 14.26 -4.35 -3.69
C ASN A 245 15.04 -3.95 -2.43
N ASN A 246 14.47 -3.11 -1.58
CA ASN A 246 15.19 -2.53 -0.45
C ASN A 246 14.78 -3.12 0.91
N VAL A 247 13.70 -3.90 1.00
CA VAL A 247 13.18 -4.46 2.27
C VAL A 247 14.17 -5.40 2.99
N GLY A 248 15.20 -5.91 2.30
CA GLY A 248 16.27 -6.71 2.93
C GLY A 248 17.68 -6.09 2.90
N GLY A 249 17.80 -4.80 2.57
CA GLY A 249 19.09 -4.08 2.53
C GLY A 249 19.62 -3.64 3.89
N GLY A 250 18.77 -3.58 4.92
CA GLY A 250 19.16 -3.16 6.27
C GLY A 250 19.87 -4.28 7.04
N ASN A 251 21.19 -4.15 7.24
CA ASN A 251 22.06 -4.91 8.16
C ASN A 251 21.45 -6.22 8.71
N GLY A 252 21.40 -7.27 7.87
CA GLY A 252 21.41 -8.71 8.20
C GLY A 252 20.43 -9.31 9.23
N ALA A 253 19.69 -8.52 10.01
CA ALA A 253 18.97 -8.96 11.20
C ALA A 253 17.50 -8.51 11.22
N LYS A 254 17.07 -7.62 10.30
CA LYS A 254 15.68 -7.15 10.19
C LYS A 254 14.86 -7.84 9.09
N ALA A 255 15.45 -8.73 8.29
CA ALA A 255 14.78 -9.40 7.17
C ALA A 255 13.61 -10.33 7.57
N ALA A 256 13.51 -10.74 8.84
CA ALA A 256 12.49 -11.67 9.31
C ALA A 256 11.19 -11.01 9.79
N THR A 257 11.18 -9.69 9.98
CA THR A 257 10.00 -8.94 10.45
C THR A 257 9.88 -7.70 9.61
N ASP A 258 8.89 -7.62 8.72
CA ASP A 258 8.52 -6.41 7.97
C ASP A 258 8.21 -5.27 8.97
N PRO A 259 9.17 -4.41 9.35
CA PRO A 259 9.01 -3.56 10.52
C PRO A 259 8.19 -2.30 10.19
N ILE A 260 7.97 -2.03 8.89
CA ILE A 260 7.35 -0.81 8.37
C ILE A 260 6.04 -1.12 7.63
N GLY A 261 5.74 -2.41 7.39
CA GLY A 261 4.57 -2.83 6.63
C GLY A 261 4.76 -2.65 5.12
N THR A 262 6.00 -2.68 4.63
CA THR A 262 6.34 -2.44 3.22
C THR A 262 5.78 -3.54 2.32
N VAL A 263 5.78 -4.79 2.80
CA VAL A 263 5.15 -5.90 2.07
C VAL A 263 3.64 -5.72 2.04
N THR A 264 3.06 -5.25 3.15
CA THR A 264 1.63 -4.92 3.21
C THR A 264 1.26 -3.82 2.22
N LEU A 265 2.04 -2.74 2.19
CA LEU A 265 1.86 -1.62 1.25
C LEU A 265 1.99 -2.08 -0.21
N ALA A 266 2.98 -2.93 -0.53
CA ALA A 266 3.12 -3.49 -1.86
C ALA A 266 1.88 -4.32 -2.27
N ARG A 267 1.32 -5.12 -1.35
CA ARG A 267 0.07 -5.85 -1.59
C ARG A 267 -1.11 -4.91 -1.81
N GLU A 268 -1.26 -3.86 -1.00
CA GLU A 268 -2.33 -2.87 -1.12
C GLU A 268 -2.29 -2.17 -2.49
N ILE A 269 -1.11 -1.75 -2.94
CA ILE A 269 -0.91 -1.15 -4.27
C ILE A 269 -1.32 -2.14 -5.37
N LEU A 270 -0.88 -3.40 -5.28
CA LEU A 270 -1.21 -4.43 -6.27
C LEU A 270 -2.72 -4.71 -6.33
N VAL A 271 -3.39 -4.78 -5.18
CA VAL A 271 -4.85 -4.98 -5.09
C VAL A 271 -5.59 -3.81 -5.72
N ALA A 272 -5.24 -2.57 -5.37
CA ALA A 272 -5.87 -1.37 -5.93
C ALA A 272 -5.78 -1.36 -7.47
N ARG A 273 -4.60 -1.66 -8.03
CA ARG A 273 -4.41 -1.72 -9.48
C ARG A 273 -5.22 -2.82 -10.15
N LEU A 274 -5.16 -4.03 -9.61
CA LEU A 274 -5.83 -5.18 -10.20
C LEU A 274 -7.37 -5.08 -10.08
N SER A 275 -7.88 -4.36 -9.07
CA SER A 275 -9.31 -4.14 -8.85
C SER A 275 -9.91 -3.03 -9.74
N SER A 276 -9.09 -2.10 -10.22
CA SER A 276 -9.56 -0.92 -10.97
C SER A 276 -10.34 -1.25 -12.27
N SER A 277 -11.55 -0.71 -12.38
CA SER A 277 -12.50 -1.00 -13.48
C SER A 277 -12.06 -0.50 -14.86
N SER A 278 -11.15 0.48 -14.92
CA SER A 278 -10.50 0.93 -16.16
C SER A 278 -9.83 -0.23 -16.91
N SER A 279 -9.43 -1.29 -16.19
CA SER A 279 -8.84 -2.47 -16.79
C SER A 279 -9.84 -3.53 -17.28
N ALA A 280 -11.10 -3.52 -16.83
CA ALA A 280 -12.09 -4.49 -17.31
C ALA A 280 -12.39 -4.27 -18.81
N ALA A 281 -12.32 -3.01 -19.28
CA ALA A 281 -12.44 -2.65 -20.69
C ALA A 281 -11.18 -2.98 -21.51
N ALA A 282 -9.99 -2.97 -20.89
CA ALA A 282 -8.74 -3.37 -21.54
C ALA A 282 -8.58 -4.91 -21.65
N ALA A 283 -9.34 -5.70 -20.88
CA ALA A 283 -9.33 -7.16 -20.94
C ALA A 283 -9.85 -7.73 -22.27
N SER A 284 -10.63 -6.95 -23.04
CA SER A 284 -11.11 -7.33 -24.38
C SER A 284 -10.11 -7.10 -25.52
N SER A 285 -8.97 -6.47 -25.26
CA SER A 285 -7.93 -6.22 -26.27
C SER A 285 -6.54 -6.49 -25.67
N SER A 286 -6.05 -7.73 -25.85
CA SER A 286 -4.72 -8.22 -25.45
C SER A 286 -4.33 -7.96 -23.99
N SER A 287 -4.43 -8.97 -23.12
CA SER A 287 -3.95 -8.89 -21.73
C SER A 287 -2.48 -8.45 -21.69
N SER A 288 -2.21 -7.26 -21.13
CA SER A 288 -0.84 -6.76 -20.97
C SER A 288 0.00 -7.77 -20.17
N PRO A 289 1.19 -8.18 -20.66
CA PRO A 289 2.05 -9.14 -19.98
C PRO A 289 2.52 -8.64 -18.61
N VAL A 290 2.61 -7.32 -18.41
CA VAL A 290 2.96 -6.69 -17.13
C VAL A 290 1.90 -6.97 -16.08
N ARG A 291 0.62 -6.93 -16.46
CA ARG A 291 -0.50 -7.20 -15.55
C ARG A 291 -0.50 -8.64 -15.05
N SER A 292 -0.16 -9.61 -15.92
CA SER A 292 0.01 -11.00 -15.52
C SER A 292 1.14 -11.18 -14.51
N LYS A 293 2.28 -10.47 -14.71
CA LYS A 293 3.39 -10.47 -13.74
C LYS A 293 3.01 -9.81 -12.42
N LEU A 294 2.23 -8.72 -12.44
CA LEU A 294 1.71 -8.06 -11.24
C LEU A 294 0.80 -9.01 -10.45
N ALA A 295 -0.12 -9.71 -11.12
CA ALA A 295 -1.00 -10.69 -10.51
C ALA A 295 -0.22 -11.87 -9.90
N ALA A 296 0.76 -12.40 -10.62
CA ALA A 296 1.63 -13.47 -10.10
C ALA A 296 2.47 -13.01 -8.91
N THR A 297 2.96 -11.76 -8.93
CA THR A 297 3.69 -11.17 -7.79
C THR A 297 2.78 -11.01 -6.58
N LEU A 298 1.52 -10.58 -6.77
CA LEU A 298 0.54 -10.54 -5.69
C LEU A 298 0.30 -11.94 -5.10
N VAL A 299 0.09 -12.96 -5.94
CA VAL A 299 -0.10 -14.34 -5.49
C VAL A 299 1.12 -14.82 -4.69
N ALA A 300 2.33 -14.60 -5.18
CA ALA A 300 3.55 -14.97 -4.47
C ALA A 300 3.64 -14.29 -3.10
N LEU A 301 3.36 -12.98 -3.01
CA LEU A 301 3.34 -12.26 -1.73
C LEU A 301 2.27 -12.80 -0.76
N LEU A 302 1.06 -13.10 -1.25
CA LEU A 302 -0.01 -13.65 -0.41
C LEU A 302 0.35 -15.03 0.13
N LEU A 303 0.96 -15.88 -0.69
CA LEU A 303 1.40 -17.22 -0.31
C LEU A 303 2.61 -17.19 0.64
N ALA A 304 3.57 -16.30 0.40
CA ALA A 304 4.75 -16.13 1.24
C ALA A 304 4.43 -15.48 2.60
N SER A 305 3.37 -14.67 2.67
CA SER A 305 3.02 -13.94 3.89
C SER A 305 2.41 -14.80 5.00
N ASN A 306 2.78 -14.49 6.25
CA ASN A 306 2.35 -15.20 7.45
C ASN A 306 1.07 -14.62 8.08
N ASP A 307 0.59 -13.48 7.60
CA ASP A 307 -0.53 -12.73 8.16
C ASP A 307 -1.84 -12.90 7.37
N VAL A 308 -1.76 -13.27 6.09
CA VAL A 308 -2.93 -13.40 5.22
C VAL A 308 -3.42 -14.85 5.18
N TYR A 309 -4.60 -15.10 5.71
CA TYR A 309 -5.25 -16.42 5.68
C TYR A 309 -6.60 -16.44 4.95
N ASP A 310 -7.21 -15.27 4.72
CA ASP A 310 -8.39 -15.14 3.88
C ASP A 310 -7.97 -14.79 2.44
N PHE A 311 -8.18 -15.74 1.53
CA PHE A 311 -7.87 -15.59 0.11
C PHE A 311 -9.10 -15.15 -0.73
N THR A 312 -10.28 -15.12 -0.12
CA THR A 312 -11.56 -14.79 -0.77
C THR A 312 -11.59 -13.40 -1.42
N PRO A 313 -11.12 -12.31 -0.79
CA PRO A 313 -11.16 -10.99 -1.44
C PRO A 313 -10.27 -10.94 -2.69
N TYR A 314 -9.16 -11.68 -2.69
CA TYR A 314 -8.18 -11.67 -3.78
C TYR A 314 -8.62 -12.49 -4.99
N SER A 315 -9.45 -13.53 -4.80
CA SER A 315 -9.96 -14.34 -5.92
C SER A 315 -10.88 -13.57 -6.86
N ARG A 316 -11.51 -12.48 -6.39
CA ARG A 316 -12.34 -11.57 -7.20
C ARG A 316 -11.50 -10.55 -7.99
N VAL A 317 -10.34 -10.21 -7.46
CA VAL A 317 -9.45 -9.15 -7.97
C VAL A 317 -8.46 -9.68 -9.00
N LEU A 318 -8.00 -10.92 -8.82
CA LEU A 318 -7.08 -11.54 -9.75
C LEU A 318 -7.79 -11.73 -11.11
N PRO A 319 -7.28 -11.13 -12.21
CA PRO A 319 -7.75 -11.46 -13.54
C PRO A 319 -7.24 -12.87 -13.85
N ILE A 320 -8.02 -13.88 -13.47
CA ILE A 320 -7.75 -15.28 -13.82
C ILE A 320 -8.07 -15.41 -15.32
N SER A 321 -7.19 -14.87 -16.16
CA SER A 321 -7.18 -15.15 -17.60
C SER A 321 -6.76 -16.60 -17.80
N ALA A 322 -7.37 -17.26 -18.79
CA ALA A 322 -7.13 -18.67 -19.13
C ALA A 322 -5.67 -19.01 -19.50
N GLU A 323 -4.82 -18.01 -19.75
CA GLU A 323 -3.37 -18.21 -19.93
C GLU A 323 -2.59 -18.21 -18.61
N ALA A 324 -2.97 -17.38 -17.64
CA ALA A 324 -2.34 -17.32 -16.31
C ALA A 324 -2.69 -18.52 -15.42
N THR A 325 -3.78 -19.23 -15.74
CA THR A 325 -4.19 -20.49 -15.09
C THR A 325 -3.22 -21.66 -15.29
N SER A 326 -2.20 -21.52 -16.14
CA SER A 326 -1.15 -22.53 -16.34
C SER A 326 0.03 -22.38 -15.37
N SER A 327 0.10 -21.29 -14.61
CA SER A 327 1.18 -21.08 -13.64
C SER A 327 0.91 -21.87 -12.35
N LEU A 328 1.92 -22.61 -11.90
CA LEU A 328 1.91 -23.39 -10.65
C LEU A 328 1.48 -22.55 -9.43
N LEU A 329 1.79 -21.25 -9.43
CA LEU A 329 1.37 -20.31 -8.37
C LEU A 329 -0.15 -20.09 -8.32
N VAL A 330 -0.81 -20.02 -9.47
CA VAL A 330 -2.27 -19.87 -9.51
C VAL A 330 -2.95 -21.17 -9.09
N GLU A 331 -2.40 -22.33 -9.46
CA GLU A 331 -2.91 -23.62 -9.02
C GLU A 331 -2.78 -23.78 -7.49
N THR A 332 -1.61 -23.47 -6.93
CA THR A 332 -1.41 -23.49 -5.48
C THR A 332 -2.31 -22.50 -4.76
N PHE A 333 -2.51 -21.29 -5.29
CA PHE A 333 -3.49 -20.34 -4.77
C PHE A 333 -4.93 -20.89 -4.81
N LYS A 334 -5.34 -21.54 -5.90
CA LYS A 334 -6.66 -22.19 -6.01
C LYS A 334 -6.86 -23.28 -4.97
N LYS A 335 -5.82 -24.07 -4.66
CA LYS A 335 -5.88 -25.04 -3.55
C LYS A 335 -6.26 -24.34 -2.23
N PHE A 336 -5.77 -23.12 -1.98
CA PHE A 336 -6.12 -22.34 -0.80
C PHE A 336 -7.56 -21.79 -0.80
N THR A 337 -8.10 -21.42 -1.96
CA THR A 337 -9.50 -20.95 -2.08
C THR A 337 -10.52 -22.10 -2.05
N ASP A 338 -10.17 -23.23 -2.68
CA ASP A 338 -11.09 -24.35 -2.96
C ASP A 338 -11.11 -25.43 -1.88
N LEU A 339 -10.28 -25.30 -0.82
CA LEU A 339 -10.34 -26.09 0.42
C LEU A 339 -11.76 -26.16 1.04
N SER A 340 -12.72 -25.41 0.49
CA SER A 340 -14.11 -25.24 0.94
C SER A 340 -15.01 -26.42 0.63
N SER A 341 -14.49 -27.47 -0.01
CA SER A 341 -15.30 -28.60 -0.48
C SER A 341 -14.82 -30.00 -0.05
N SER A 342 -13.63 -30.18 0.56
CA SER A 342 -13.07 -31.52 0.77
C SER A 342 -12.96 -31.94 2.26
N SER A 343 -13.77 -32.92 2.65
CA SER A 343 -13.77 -33.58 3.97
C SER A 343 -13.09 -34.96 3.96
N SER A 344 -12.60 -35.44 2.82
CA SER A 344 -12.12 -36.83 2.66
C SER A 344 -10.61 -36.99 2.89
N VAL A 345 -10.25 -38.01 3.67
CA VAL A 345 -8.87 -38.40 4.01
C VAL A 345 -8.07 -38.89 2.79
N GLU A 346 -8.74 -39.49 1.79
CA GLU A 346 -8.08 -40.02 0.57
C GLU A 346 -7.50 -38.94 -0.36
N GLN A 347 -7.92 -37.67 -0.22
CA GLN A 347 -7.37 -36.55 -0.98
C GLN A 347 -6.16 -35.87 -0.31
N GLN A 348 -5.77 -36.29 0.92
CA GLN A 348 -4.57 -35.77 1.57
C GLN A 348 -3.27 -36.11 0.81
N GLN A 349 -3.26 -37.18 0.00
CA GLN A 349 -2.14 -37.51 -0.91
C GLN A 349 -2.17 -36.72 -2.22
N ALA A 350 -3.34 -36.22 -2.66
CA ALA A 350 -3.47 -35.39 -3.87
C ALA A 350 -3.18 -33.89 -3.60
N ASP A 351 -3.18 -33.49 -2.34
CA ASP A 351 -2.86 -32.14 -1.88
C ASP A 351 -1.37 -31.85 -1.77
N GLU A 352 -0.50 -32.78 -2.21
CA GLU A 352 0.95 -32.55 -2.20
C GLU A 352 1.30 -31.30 -3.04
N PHE A 353 2.00 -30.36 -2.41
CA PHE A 353 2.54 -29.19 -3.10
C PHE A 353 3.72 -29.63 -3.98
N ALA A 354 3.91 -28.91 -5.09
CA ALA A 354 5.08 -29.09 -5.95
C ALA A 354 6.40 -28.97 -5.17
N SER A 355 7.47 -29.51 -5.77
CA SER A 355 8.80 -29.43 -5.16
C SER A 355 9.24 -27.98 -4.97
N GLN A 356 10.13 -27.74 -4.00
CA GLN A 356 10.63 -26.38 -3.72
C GLN A 356 11.28 -25.77 -4.98
N ASP A 357 12.00 -26.57 -5.76
CA ASP A 357 12.65 -26.13 -6.99
C ASP A 357 11.64 -25.70 -8.06
N GLU A 358 10.50 -26.37 -8.17
CA GLU A 358 9.42 -25.99 -9.08
C GLU A 358 8.72 -24.70 -8.64
N LEU A 359 8.50 -24.52 -7.34
CA LEU A 359 7.95 -23.30 -6.78
C LEU A 359 8.90 -22.11 -7.00
N ASP A 360 10.18 -22.26 -6.69
CA ASP A 360 11.19 -21.22 -6.89
C ASP A 360 11.32 -20.86 -8.38
N LYS A 361 11.27 -21.86 -9.28
CA LYS A 361 11.24 -21.64 -10.73
C LYS A 361 9.99 -20.92 -11.20
N ALA A 362 8.82 -21.24 -10.64
CA ALA A 362 7.56 -20.60 -10.99
C ALA A 362 7.49 -19.14 -10.53
N VAL A 363 8.01 -18.84 -9.33
CA VAL A 363 8.17 -17.46 -8.84
C VAL A 363 9.10 -16.68 -9.76
N ALA A 364 10.26 -17.26 -10.11
CA ALA A 364 11.24 -16.62 -10.97
C ALA A 364 10.74 -16.32 -12.39
N SER A 365 9.95 -17.22 -12.98
CA SER A 365 9.49 -17.08 -14.37
C SER A 365 8.26 -16.18 -14.51
N THR A 366 7.46 -16.05 -13.44
CA THR A 366 6.12 -15.44 -13.53
C THR A 366 6.03 -14.10 -12.80
N THR A 367 6.89 -13.82 -11.81
CA THR A 367 6.84 -12.55 -11.06
C THR A 367 7.68 -11.45 -11.71
N LEU A 368 7.60 -10.23 -11.16
CA LEU A 368 8.42 -9.09 -11.59
C LEU A 368 9.93 -9.28 -11.34
N PHE A 369 10.33 -10.26 -10.52
CA PHE A 369 11.71 -10.48 -10.11
C PHE A 369 12.24 -11.82 -10.67
N PRO A 370 12.86 -11.82 -11.86
CA PRO A 370 13.56 -13.01 -12.32
C PRO A 370 14.75 -13.27 -11.39
N SER A 371 14.77 -14.43 -10.72
CA SER A 371 15.91 -14.81 -9.90
C SER A 371 17.14 -15.00 -10.79
N SER A 372 18.22 -14.31 -10.44
CA SER A 372 19.52 -14.40 -11.10
C SER A 372 20.26 -15.67 -10.66
N SER A 373 19.64 -16.83 -10.89
CA SER A 373 20.27 -18.14 -10.69
C SER A 373 20.34 -18.88 -12.02
N SER A 374 21.11 -18.35 -12.98
CA SER A 374 21.68 -19.17 -14.05
C SER A 374 23.01 -19.73 -13.55
N SER A 375 22.97 -20.88 -12.87
CA SER A 375 24.12 -21.74 -12.72
C SER A 375 24.40 -22.41 -14.07
N SER A 376 25.07 -21.71 -14.97
CA SER A 376 25.65 -22.30 -16.18
C SER A 376 26.99 -22.94 -15.81
N SER A 377 26.96 -24.25 -15.62
CA SER A 377 28.15 -25.10 -15.67
C SER A 377 28.66 -25.15 -17.12
N GLU A 378 29.58 -24.25 -17.48
CA GLU A 378 30.41 -24.40 -18.67
C GLU A 378 31.88 -24.42 -18.28
N SER A 379 32.47 -25.60 -18.42
CA SER A 379 33.88 -25.88 -18.41
C SER A 379 34.60 -25.14 -19.54
N ALA A 380 35.50 -24.21 -19.21
CA ALA A 380 36.55 -23.79 -20.12
C ALA A 380 37.82 -23.36 -19.37
N SER A 381 38.92 -23.83 -19.93
CA SER A 381 40.31 -23.81 -19.49
C SER A 381 40.95 -22.43 -19.37
N ALA A 382 41.92 -22.35 -18.45
CA ALA A 382 42.77 -21.22 -18.14
C ALA A 382 43.49 -20.59 -19.34
N SER A 383 43.54 -19.26 -19.38
CA SER A 383 44.74 -18.51 -19.76
C SER A 383 44.70 -17.08 -19.22
N SER A 384 45.87 -16.59 -18.86
CA SER A 384 46.21 -15.44 -18.03
C SER A 384 46.29 -14.12 -18.78
N THR A 385 45.73 -13.03 -18.23
CA THR A 385 46.38 -11.70 -18.19
C THR A 385 45.69 -10.72 -17.25
N SER A 386 46.52 -9.90 -16.61
CA SER A 386 46.31 -8.99 -15.48
C SER A 386 45.80 -7.59 -15.86
N ALA A 387 44.83 -7.04 -15.13
CA ALA A 387 44.62 -5.59 -14.88
C ALA A 387 43.51 -5.37 -13.79
N PRO A 388 43.50 -4.23 -13.06
CA PRO A 388 42.99 -4.17 -11.69
C PRO A 388 41.49 -3.90 -11.56
N ALA A 389 40.93 -4.43 -10.47
CA ALA A 389 39.53 -4.42 -10.09
C ALA A 389 39.00 -3.01 -9.77
N SER A 390 37.93 -2.61 -10.47
CA SER A 390 36.98 -1.60 -10.02
C SER A 390 35.86 -2.29 -9.25
N ALA A 391 35.59 -1.80 -8.04
CA ALA A 391 34.57 -2.32 -7.15
C ALA A 391 33.16 -1.99 -7.69
N SER A 392 32.49 -2.98 -8.28
CA SER A 392 31.06 -2.95 -8.60
C SER A 392 30.31 -3.96 -7.73
N ALA A 393 29.88 -3.56 -6.54
CA ALA A 393 28.93 -4.33 -5.71
C ALA A 393 28.06 -3.35 -4.90
N PRO A 394 26.79 -3.18 -5.30
CA PRO A 394 25.72 -3.54 -4.37
C PRO A 394 24.46 -4.19 -5.03
N ARG A 395 24.42 -4.36 -6.36
CA ARG A 395 23.18 -4.77 -7.06
C ARG A 395 22.76 -6.23 -6.85
N THR A 396 23.69 -7.14 -6.56
CA THR A 396 23.40 -8.58 -6.42
C THR A 396 22.82 -8.95 -5.05
N ALA A 397 23.17 -8.22 -3.99
CA ALA A 397 22.68 -8.49 -2.64
C ALA A 397 21.20 -8.07 -2.46
N SER A 398 20.80 -6.93 -3.04
CA SER A 398 19.42 -6.43 -2.99
C SER A 398 18.45 -7.34 -3.75
N ALA A 399 18.80 -7.77 -4.96
CA ALA A 399 17.96 -8.71 -5.73
C ALA A 399 17.79 -10.07 -5.04
N ALA A 400 18.83 -10.56 -4.36
CA ALA A 400 18.76 -11.81 -3.59
C ALA A 400 17.85 -11.68 -2.36
N ALA A 401 17.83 -10.51 -1.71
CA ALA A 401 16.97 -10.25 -0.56
C ALA A 401 15.49 -10.13 -0.95
N SER A 402 15.17 -9.55 -2.10
CA SER A 402 13.80 -9.51 -2.65
C SER A 402 13.29 -10.88 -3.06
N ALA A 403 14.17 -11.70 -3.62
CA ALA A 403 13.87 -13.09 -3.92
C ALA A 403 13.56 -13.91 -2.65
N GLN A 404 14.16 -13.55 -1.50
CA GLN A 404 13.84 -14.18 -0.22
C GLN A 404 12.46 -13.78 0.32
N LEU A 405 12.02 -12.53 0.12
CA LEU A 405 10.69 -12.06 0.54
C LEU A 405 9.55 -12.65 -0.30
N LEU A 406 9.81 -12.90 -1.57
CA LEU A 406 8.90 -13.58 -2.49
C LEU A 406 9.04 -15.10 -2.44
N ARG A 407 9.94 -15.63 -1.61
CA ARG A 407 10.17 -17.06 -1.53
C ARG A 407 8.97 -17.74 -0.91
N VAL A 408 8.32 -18.56 -1.73
CA VAL A 408 7.21 -19.40 -1.28
C VAL A 408 7.81 -20.72 -0.78
N ASP A 409 7.98 -20.83 0.54
CA ASP A 409 8.49 -22.06 1.17
C ASP A 409 7.39 -23.12 1.27
N ARG A 410 7.66 -24.32 0.74
CA ARG A 410 6.74 -25.46 0.83
C ARG A 410 6.37 -25.81 2.26
N ALA A 411 7.32 -25.78 3.20
CA ALA A 411 7.04 -26.10 4.59
C ALA A 411 6.06 -25.09 5.21
N HIS A 412 6.26 -23.81 4.87
CA HIS A 412 5.34 -22.75 5.25
C HIS A 412 3.93 -22.93 4.65
N LEU A 413 3.81 -23.30 3.36
CA LEU A 413 2.51 -23.57 2.74
C LEU A 413 1.76 -24.72 3.39
N VAL A 414 2.44 -25.82 3.71
CA VAL A 414 1.83 -26.97 4.42
C VAL A 414 1.35 -26.52 5.79
N LYS A 415 2.16 -25.75 6.52
CA LYS A 415 1.76 -25.17 7.81
C LYS A 415 0.51 -24.31 7.67
N LYS A 416 0.48 -23.42 6.69
CA LYS A 416 -0.65 -22.54 6.40
C LYS A 416 -1.91 -23.33 6.04
N GLN A 417 -1.79 -24.37 5.23
CA GLN A 417 -2.91 -25.25 4.85
C GLN A 417 -3.49 -25.96 6.07
N ASN A 418 -2.64 -26.48 6.95
CA ASN A 418 -3.06 -27.15 8.19
C ASN A 418 -3.79 -26.20 9.14
N LEU A 419 -3.28 -24.98 9.32
CA LEU A 419 -3.95 -23.95 10.12
C LEU A 419 -5.35 -23.62 9.58
N LEU A 420 -5.49 -23.52 8.25
CA LEU A 420 -6.78 -23.29 7.60
C LEU A 420 -7.73 -24.48 7.75
N ARG A 421 -7.23 -25.72 7.63
CA ARG A 421 -8.04 -26.94 7.87
C ARG A 421 -8.57 -26.98 9.31
N PHE A 422 -7.74 -26.62 10.29
CA PHE A 422 -8.16 -26.55 11.68
C PHE A 422 -9.18 -25.44 11.93
N ALA A 423 -8.96 -24.25 11.38
CA ALA A 423 -9.90 -23.15 11.52
C ALA A 423 -11.28 -23.48 10.90
N ARG A 424 -11.32 -24.20 9.76
CA ARG A 424 -12.55 -24.72 9.16
C ARG A 424 -13.26 -25.76 10.03
N LEU A 425 -12.51 -26.68 10.64
CA LEU A 425 -13.09 -27.63 11.59
C LEU A 425 -13.80 -26.89 12.75
N CYS A 426 -13.21 -25.80 13.22
CA CYS A 426 -13.83 -24.97 14.25
C CYS A 426 -15.08 -24.23 13.74
N GLU A 427 -15.07 -23.78 12.49
CA GLU A 427 -16.23 -23.16 11.83
C GLU A 427 -17.40 -24.15 11.70
N ASP A 428 -17.14 -25.36 11.20
CA ASP A 428 -18.13 -26.43 11.00
C ASP A 428 -18.80 -26.86 12.31
N LYS A 429 -18.01 -26.96 13.40
CA LYS A 429 -18.54 -27.28 14.73
C LYS A 429 -19.35 -26.12 15.29
N GLY A 430 -18.91 -24.90 15.04
CA GLY A 430 -19.55 -23.67 15.48
C GLY A 430 -19.08 -23.18 16.85
N VAL A 431 -19.29 -21.88 17.07
CA VAL A 431 -18.89 -21.18 18.30
C VAL A 431 -19.65 -21.72 19.52
N GLY A 432 -18.94 -21.93 20.63
CA GLY A 432 -19.47 -22.41 21.90
C GLY A 432 -19.38 -23.93 22.09
N LYS A 433 -18.92 -24.68 21.08
CA LYS A 433 -18.71 -26.13 21.17
C LYS A 433 -17.26 -26.48 21.48
N SER A 434 -17.06 -27.65 22.08
CA SER A 434 -15.74 -28.23 22.34
C SER A 434 -15.37 -29.25 21.26
N VAL A 435 -14.13 -29.21 20.77
CA VAL A 435 -13.56 -30.18 19.81
C VAL A 435 -12.51 -31.02 20.53
N ARG A 436 -12.55 -32.36 20.38
CA ARG A 436 -11.58 -33.28 21.01
C ARG A 436 -10.27 -33.31 20.22
N TYR A 437 -9.16 -33.57 20.89
CA TYR A 437 -7.85 -33.66 20.24
C TYR A 437 -7.81 -34.77 19.18
N ASP A 438 -8.47 -35.91 19.41
CA ASP A 438 -8.59 -37.01 18.44
C ASP A 438 -9.14 -36.53 17.08
N GLU A 439 -10.14 -35.65 17.12
CA GLU A 439 -10.78 -35.11 15.93
C GLU A 439 -9.87 -34.10 15.21
N ILE A 440 -9.11 -33.30 15.98
CA ILE A 440 -8.14 -32.34 15.46
C ILE A 440 -6.96 -33.08 14.81
N ALA A 441 -6.37 -34.05 15.51
CA ALA A 441 -5.27 -34.88 15.03
C ALA A 441 -5.64 -35.62 13.75
N LYS A 442 -6.85 -36.20 13.69
CA LYS A 442 -7.37 -36.87 12.49
C LYS A 442 -7.51 -35.89 11.31
N ARG A 443 -8.00 -34.67 11.55
CA ARG A 443 -8.20 -33.68 10.48
C ARG A 443 -6.88 -33.09 9.97
N LEU A 444 -5.89 -32.94 10.85
CA LEU A 444 -4.54 -32.48 10.52
C LEU A 444 -3.66 -33.57 9.93
N GLY A 445 -4.04 -34.85 10.06
CA GLY A 445 -3.26 -35.98 9.56
C GLY A 445 -2.06 -36.35 10.44
N LEU A 446 -2.09 -35.96 11.73
CA LEU A 446 -1.01 -36.24 12.69
C LEU A 446 -1.06 -37.69 13.22
N SER A 447 -2.20 -38.35 13.09
CA SER A 447 -2.45 -39.72 13.54
C SER A 447 -1.93 -40.75 12.52
N ALA A 448 -0.62 -41.04 12.51
CA ALA A 448 -0.08 -42.13 11.68
C ALA A 448 1.18 -42.85 12.23
N LYS A 449 1.48 -42.74 13.53
CA LYS A 449 2.40 -43.68 14.18
C LYS A 449 1.65 -44.31 15.35
N ALA A 450 1.46 -45.62 15.24
CA ALA A 450 0.62 -46.39 16.12
C ALA A 450 1.50 -47.37 16.88
N GLY A 451 1.56 -47.25 18.22
CA GLY A 451 1.90 -48.39 19.05
C GLY A 451 2.34 -48.19 20.49
N GLY A 452 2.34 -46.99 21.10
CA GLY A 452 2.75 -46.84 22.50
C GLY A 452 2.10 -45.68 23.27
N GLU A 453 1.96 -45.82 24.59
CA GLU A 453 1.46 -44.77 25.50
C GLU A 453 2.29 -43.47 25.39
N GLU A 454 3.60 -43.58 25.12
CA GLU A 454 4.49 -42.43 24.89
C GLU A 454 4.17 -41.68 23.57
N GLU A 455 3.67 -42.38 22.55
CA GLU A 455 3.32 -41.77 21.25
C GLU A 455 1.98 -40.99 21.32
N GLU A 456 1.08 -41.38 22.21
CA GLU A 456 -0.19 -40.66 22.45
C GLU A 456 0.04 -39.31 23.14
N GLU A 457 1.00 -39.24 24.08
CA GLU A 457 1.38 -37.99 24.73
C GLU A 457 2.02 -37.00 23.72
N GLU A 458 2.94 -37.49 22.87
CA GLU A 458 3.59 -36.68 21.83
C GLU A 458 2.56 -36.12 20.81
N ALA A 459 1.61 -36.96 20.37
CA ALA A 459 0.54 -36.52 19.47
C ALA A 459 -0.36 -35.44 20.10
N GLY A 460 -0.60 -35.51 21.40
CA GLY A 460 -1.29 -34.47 22.16
C GLY A 460 -0.54 -33.14 22.11
N GLU A 461 0.76 -33.14 22.43
CA GLU A 461 1.62 -31.95 22.42
C GLU A 461 1.68 -31.26 21.04
N GLU A 462 1.73 -32.05 19.96
CA GLU A 462 1.69 -31.52 18.60
C GLU A 462 0.36 -30.80 18.33
N VAL A 463 -0.78 -31.40 18.70
CA VAL A 463 -2.11 -30.78 18.55
C VAL A 463 -2.18 -29.46 19.34
N GLU A 464 -1.66 -29.42 20.56
CA GLU A 464 -1.62 -28.19 21.36
C GLU A 464 -0.80 -27.10 20.68
N THR A 465 0.34 -27.46 20.09
CA THR A 465 1.19 -26.54 19.34
C THR A 465 0.43 -25.95 18.14
N TRP A 466 -0.31 -26.78 17.39
CA TRP A 466 -1.16 -26.30 16.28
C TRP A 466 -2.29 -25.38 16.73
N VAL A 467 -2.95 -25.70 17.85
CA VAL A 467 -4.01 -24.87 18.42
C VAL A 467 -3.45 -23.52 18.86
N ILE A 468 -2.30 -23.50 19.53
CA ILE A 468 -1.61 -22.28 19.95
C ILE A 468 -1.24 -21.42 18.75
N ASP A 469 -0.68 -22.02 17.70
CA ASP A 469 -0.31 -21.30 16.48
C ASP A 469 -1.53 -20.74 15.75
N ALA A 470 -2.67 -21.45 15.73
CA ALA A 470 -3.92 -20.95 15.18
C ALA A 470 -4.51 -19.79 15.98
N ILE A 471 -4.36 -19.79 17.32
CA ILE A 471 -4.73 -18.66 18.18
C ILE A 471 -3.81 -17.46 17.93
N ARG A 472 -2.49 -17.69 17.83
CA ARG A 472 -1.52 -16.62 17.52
C ARG A 472 -1.78 -15.99 16.16
N ALA A 473 -2.15 -16.79 15.17
CA ALA A 473 -2.59 -16.35 13.85
C ALA A 473 -3.98 -15.68 13.84
N SER A 474 -4.65 -15.58 15.01
CA SER A 474 -5.99 -15.00 15.16
C SER A 474 -7.08 -15.68 14.31
N LEU A 475 -6.87 -16.93 13.92
CA LEU A 475 -7.86 -17.72 13.16
C LEU A 475 -8.97 -18.23 14.06
N VAL A 476 -8.63 -18.57 15.30
CA VAL A 476 -9.56 -19.06 16.32
C VAL A 476 -9.26 -18.41 17.66
N GLN A 477 -10.27 -18.30 18.50
CA GLN A 477 -10.15 -17.89 19.89
C GLN A 477 -10.88 -18.91 20.74
N GLY A 478 -10.27 -19.36 21.83
CA GLY A 478 -10.86 -20.40 22.65
C GLY A 478 -10.04 -20.72 23.89
N ARG A 479 -10.49 -21.75 24.62
CA ARG A 479 -9.79 -22.28 25.78
C ARG A 479 -9.43 -23.74 25.55
N LEU A 480 -8.16 -24.05 25.73
CA LEU A 480 -7.65 -25.41 25.71
C LEU A 480 -7.87 -26.04 27.10
N SER A 481 -8.31 -27.30 27.14
CA SER A 481 -8.44 -28.08 28.37
C SER A 481 -7.66 -29.37 28.21
N GLN A 482 -6.43 -29.37 28.72
CA GLN A 482 -5.50 -30.49 28.68
C GLN A 482 -6.04 -31.75 29.40
N PRO A 483 -6.68 -31.66 30.60
CA PRO A 483 -7.18 -32.86 31.28
C PRO A 483 -8.29 -33.59 30.51
N THR A 484 -9.07 -32.85 29.71
CA THR A 484 -10.17 -33.39 28.92
C THR A 484 -9.82 -33.53 27.45
N GLN A 485 -8.57 -33.22 27.06
CA GLN A 485 -8.07 -33.28 25.69
C GLN A 485 -9.04 -32.62 24.70
N SER A 486 -9.47 -31.40 25.03
CA SER A 486 -10.51 -30.69 24.28
C SER A 486 -10.26 -29.18 24.17
N PHE A 487 -10.62 -28.59 23.03
CA PHE A 487 -10.57 -27.15 22.78
C PHE A 487 -11.98 -26.56 22.69
N LEU A 488 -12.31 -25.61 23.58
CA LEU A 488 -13.57 -24.88 23.59
C LEU A 488 -13.48 -23.64 22.70
N ILE A 489 -14.30 -23.59 21.65
CA ILE A 489 -14.30 -22.51 20.67
C ILE A 489 -15.11 -21.32 21.19
N THR A 490 -14.50 -20.14 21.28
CA THR A 490 -15.15 -18.87 21.65
C THR A 490 -15.38 -17.97 20.45
N ARG A 491 -14.48 -17.99 19.45
CA ARG A 491 -14.61 -17.25 18.19
C ARG A 491 -13.85 -17.98 17.09
N VAL A 492 -14.33 -17.87 15.86
CA VAL A 492 -13.65 -18.34 14.66
C VAL A 492 -13.64 -17.18 13.66
N ALA A 493 -12.50 -16.93 13.01
CA ALA A 493 -12.41 -15.99 11.92
C ALA A 493 -13.17 -16.55 10.71
N PRO A 494 -14.04 -15.78 10.05
CA PRO A 494 -14.73 -16.25 8.85
C PRO A 494 -13.70 -16.44 7.74
N LEU A 495 -13.56 -17.67 7.24
CA LEU A 495 -12.56 -18.00 6.21
C LEU A 495 -13.11 -17.82 4.78
N SER A 496 -14.43 -17.82 4.62
CA SER A 496 -15.07 -17.43 3.37
C SER A 496 -16.50 -16.93 3.60
N PHE A 497 -16.81 -15.76 3.04
CA PHE A 497 -18.17 -15.22 2.93
C PHE A 497 -18.64 -15.36 1.48
N SER A 498 -18.45 -16.54 0.88
CA SER A 498 -18.75 -16.71 -0.54
C SER A 498 -20.18 -17.17 -0.75
N ALA A 499 -21.00 -16.29 -1.31
CA ALA A 499 -22.09 -16.64 -2.21
C ALA A 499 -21.49 -17.42 -3.39
N SER A 500 -21.55 -18.76 -3.36
CA SER A 500 -21.21 -19.62 -4.50
C SER A 500 -22.30 -19.47 -5.58
N SER A 501 -22.41 -18.30 -6.17
CA SER A 501 -23.33 -18.01 -7.28
C SER A 501 -22.67 -18.33 -8.63
N SER A 502 -22.02 -19.49 -8.76
CA SER A 502 -21.61 -20.02 -10.08
C SER A 502 -21.18 -21.48 -10.02
N SER A 503 -21.98 -22.34 -9.41
CA SER A 503 -21.93 -23.78 -9.71
C SER A 503 -23.29 -24.38 -9.41
N SER A 504 -23.87 -25.05 -10.39
CA SER A 504 -25.18 -25.70 -10.42
C SER A 504 -25.31 -26.92 -9.50
N SER A 505 -24.77 -26.82 -8.29
CA SER A 505 -24.93 -27.77 -7.19
C SER A 505 -25.38 -26.95 -5.99
N GLY A 506 -26.69 -26.80 -5.85
CA GLY A 506 -27.30 -26.02 -4.77
C GLY A 506 -26.91 -26.55 -3.39
N SER A 507 -26.92 -25.63 -2.42
CA SER A 507 -26.78 -25.86 -0.97
C SER A 507 -25.36 -25.75 -0.40
N ALA A 508 -24.94 -24.53 -0.06
CA ALA A 508 -24.05 -24.26 1.09
C ALA A 508 -23.88 -22.76 1.39
N SER A 509 -23.88 -21.90 0.37
CA SER A 509 -23.47 -20.49 0.51
C SER A 509 -24.53 -19.52 1.04
N SER A 510 -25.75 -19.99 1.31
CA SER A 510 -26.80 -19.19 1.94
C SER A 510 -26.76 -19.24 3.47
N SER A 511 -25.97 -20.14 4.06
CA SER A 511 -26.11 -20.49 5.49
C SER A 511 -25.61 -19.40 6.46
N SER A 512 -24.43 -18.80 6.25
CA SER A 512 -23.87 -17.84 7.21
C SER A 512 -24.64 -16.51 7.28
N TRP A 513 -25.03 -15.95 6.12
CA TRP A 513 -25.90 -14.78 6.07
C TRP A 513 -27.29 -15.06 6.65
N GLN A 514 -27.85 -16.24 6.41
CA GLN A 514 -29.12 -16.65 7.02
C GLN A 514 -29.00 -16.75 8.55
N VAL A 515 -27.93 -17.34 9.07
CA VAL A 515 -27.68 -17.41 10.52
C VAL A 515 -27.52 -16.02 11.12
N ILE A 516 -26.84 -15.10 10.43
CA ILE A 516 -26.72 -13.69 10.88
C ILE A 516 -28.08 -13.01 10.87
N GLN A 517 -28.86 -13.19 9.79
CA GLN A 517 -30.19 -12.61 9.67
C GLN A 517 -31.12 -13.13 10.78
N GLU A 518 -31.15 -14.45 11.00
CA GLU A 518 -31.96 -15.08 12.05
C GLU A 518 -31.57 -14.55 13.44
N ARG A 519 -30.27 -14.43 13.72
CA ARG A 519 -29.78 -13.85 14.98
C ARG A 519 -30.16 -12.38 15.13
N LEU A 520 -30.05 -11.59 14.07
CA LEU A 520 -30.45 -10.18 14.07
C LEU A 520 -31.95 -10.01 14.28
N GLU A 521 -32.76 -10.84 13.63
CA GLU A 521 -34.22 -10.87 13.83
C GLU A 521 -34.58 -11.28 15.26
N GLY A 522 -33.89 -12.27 15.81
CA GLY A 522 -34.03 -12.67 17.22
C GLY A 522 -33.65 -11.56 18.20
N TRP A 523 -32.54 -10.85 17.95
CA TRP A 523 -32.11 -9.70 18.74
C TRP A 523 -33.07 -8.52 18.62
N LYS A 524 -33.55 -8.22 17.41
CA LYS A 524 -34.58 -7.21 17.18
C LYS A 524 -35.83 -7.52 17.98
N GLY A 525 -36.35 -8.75 17.89
CA GLY A 525 -37.52 -9.17 18.65
C GLY A 525 -37.30 -9.15 20.17
N ALA A 526 -36.09 -9.43 20.65
CA ALA A 526 -35.75 -9.30 22.07
C ALA A 526 -35.74 -7.84 22.53
N LEU A 527 -35.18 -6.94 21.72
CA LEU A 527 -35.16 -5.50 21.99
C LEU A 527 -36.59 -4.94 22.03
N ASP A 528 -37.43 -5.33 21.06
CA ASP A 528 -38.84 -4.90 20.98
C ASP A 528 -39.63 -5.31 22.24
N ARG A 529 -39.37 -6.52 22.77
CA ARG A 529 -39.98 -6.97 24.04
C ARG A 529 -39.54 -6.14 25.24
N VAL A 530 -38.26 -5.77 25.30
CA VAL A 530 -37.73 -4.91 26.38
C VAL A 530 -38.36 -3.52 26.28
N THR A 531 -38.40 -2.92 25.09
CA THR A 531 -39.03 -1.62 24.85
C THR A 531 -40.51 -1.63 25.23
N ALA A 532 -41.27 -2.64 24.81
CA ALA A 532 -42.68 -2.78 25.18
C ALA A 532 -42.89 -2.94 26.69
N THR A 533 -41.97 -3.62 27.39
CA THR A 533 -42.02 -3.76 28.85
C THR A 533 -41.74 -2.43 29.54
N VAL A 534 -40.76 -1.65 29.04
CA VAL A 534 -40.43 -0.32 29.54
C VAL A 534 -41.59 0.65 29.30
N GLU A 535 -42.18 0.68 28.11
CA GLU A 535 -43.35 1.51 27.79
C GLU A 535 -44.56 1.16 28.67
N LYS A 536 -44.83 -0.13 28.87
CA LYS A 536 -45.89 -0.58 29.78
C LYS A 536 -45.62 -0.14 31.22
N SER A 537 -44.37 -0.22 31.68
CA SER A 537 -43.99 0.23 33.02
C SER A 537 -44.10 1.76 33.17
N LEU A 538 -43.75 2.52 32.14
CA LEU A 538 -43.90 3.98 32.09
C LEU A 538 -45.38 4.38 32.10
N ALA A 539 -46.22 3.72 31.31
CA ALA A 539 -47.68 3.95 31.28
C ALA A 539 -48.36 3.63 32.62
N VAL A 540 -47.92 2.58 33.32
CA VAL A 540 -48.41 2.27 34.67
C VAL A 540 -47.93 3.31 35.69
N SER A 541 -46.70 3.82 35.56
CA SER A 541 -46.17 4.87 36.43
C SER A 541 -46.85 6.24 36.22
N SER A 542 -47.25 6.57 34.99
CA SER A 542 -47.98 7.81 34.66
C SER A 542 -49.50 7.70 34.93
N GLY A 543 -50.05 6.49 34.98
CA GLY A 543 -51.45 6.22 35.31
C GLY A 543 -51.79 6.16 36.81
N ALA A 544 -50.79 6.11 37.71
CA ALA A 544 -51.02 6.00 39.15
C ALA A 544 -51.27 7.35 39.88
N GLY A 545 -51.39 8.45 39.15
CA GLY A 545 -51.65 9.79 39.72
C GLY A 545 -53.10 10.28 39.67
N ALA A 546 -54.05 9.52 39.11
CA ALA A 546 -55.41 10.01 38.86
C ALA A 546 -56.52 8.98 39.13
N SER A 547 -56.65 8.49 40.36
CA SER A 547 -57.97 8.11 40.92
C SER A 547 -57.94 7.97 42.45
N GLN A 548 -57.63 9.07 43.14
CA GLN A 548 -58.09 9.25 44.50
C GLN A 548 -59.57 9.65 44.46
N GLY A 549 -60.48 8.71 44.81
CA GLY A 549 -61.85 9.08 45.14
C GLY A 549 -62.89 7.97 44.98
N GLY A 550 -63.14 7.21 46.06
CA GLY A 550 -64.51 6.87 46.42
C GLY A 550 -64.94 5.39 46.36
N ALA A 551 -64.95 4.80 47.56
CA ALA A 551 -66.07 4.05 48.14
C ALA A 551 -66.34 2.58 47.73
N ARG A 552 -66.20 1.73 48.77
CA ARG A 552 -67.10 0.65 49.22
C ARG A 552 -67.06 -0.71 48.49
N GLY A 553 -66.41 -1.67 49.18
CA GLY A 553 -67.13 -2.75 49.85
C GLY A 553 -67.01 -4.18 49.28
N GLY A 554 -66.61 -5.14 50.14
CA GLY A 554 -66.74 -6.59 49.93
C GLY A 554 -65.37 -7.27 49.75
N ARG A 555 -64.74 -7.90 50.76
CA ARG A 555 -65.07 -9.13 51.52
C ARG A 555 -64.73 -10.42 50.74
N PHE A 556 -63.86 -11.26 51.35
CA PHE A 556 -63.39 -12.61 50.98
C PHE A 556 -62.34 -12.68 49.84
N GLY A 557 -61.24 -13.43 49.91
CA GLY A 557 -60.68 -14.36 50.89
C GLY A 557 -59.40 -14.97 50.28
N ALA A 558 -58.49 -15.38 51.16
CA ALA A 558 -57.27 -16.18 51.02
C ALA A 558 -56.97 -16.82 49.64
N GLU A 559 -55.81 -16.60 49.02
CA GLU A 559 -54.50 -17.18 49.42
C GLU A 559 -54.52 -18.72 49.48
N GLU A 560 -54.77 -19.39 48.34
CA GLU A 560 -54.34 -20.78 48.15
C GLU A 560 -54.44 -21.15 46.68
N LEU A 561 -53.35 -21.06 45.89
CA LEU A 561 -53.21 -21.81 44.61
C LEU A 561 -51.85 -21.69 43.88
N VAL A 562 -50.92 -20.83 44.29
CA VAL A 562 -49.67 -20.64 43.53
C VAL A 562 -48.52 -21.56 43.97
N ASN A 563 -48.62 -22.24 45.12
CA ASN A 563 -47.54 -23.08 45.64
C ASN A 563 -47.58 -24.56 45.21
N HIS A 564 -48.55 -24.99 44.39
CA HIS A 564 -48.69 -26.40 44.00
C HIS A 564 -48.05 -26.77 42.65
N GLN A 565 -47.53 -25.81 41.87
CA GLN A 565 -46.91 -26.11 40.57
C GLN A 565 -45.37 -26.22 40.62
N GLN A 566 -44.75 -25.93 41.76
CA GLN A 566 -43.28 -25.98 41.91
C GLN A 566 -42.76 -27.27 42.58
N GLN A 567 -43.63 -28.19 43.00
CA GLN A 567 -43.23 -29.46 43.65
C GLN A 567 -43.28 -30.71 42.75
N GLN A 568 -43.68 -30.61 41.48
CA GLN A 568 -43.70 -31.76 40.56
C GLN A 568 -42.50 -31.88 39.61
N ALA A 569 -41.47 -31.04 39.75
CA ALA A 569 -40.30 -31.07 38.86
C ALA A 569 -39.01 -31.62 39.53
N VAL A 570 -39.09 -32.22 40.72
CA VAL A 570 -37.91 -32.76 41.43
C VAL A 570 -37.92 -34.31 41.55
N GLU A 571 -38.96 -34.99 41.08
CA GLU A 571 -38.96 -36.45 40.95
C GLU A 571 -39.50 -36.87 39.58
N ALA A 572 -38.61 -36.90 38.58
CA ALA A 572 -38.68 -37.74 37.38
C ALA A 572 -37.30 -37.86 36.73
#